data_AF-D3AP19-F1
#
_entry.id   AF-D3AP19-F1
#
_cell.length_a   1.000
_cell.length_b   1.000
_cell.length_c   1.000
_cell.angle_alpha   90.00
_cell.angle_beta   90.00
_cell.angle_gamma   90.00
#
_symmetry.space_group_name_H-M   'P 1'
#
loop_
_entity.id
_entity.type
_entity.pdbx_description
1 polymer ?
#
loop_
_entity_poly.entity_id
_entity_poly.type
_entity_poly.pdbx_seq_one_letter_code
_entity_poly.pdbx_strand_id
1 'polypeptide(L)'
;LLEASGGFKTEPEKVISGGPMMGQALFNLEIPVTKTSSALTAMTKDEVAVHAPSACIRCGRCVSVCPSHVVPQMMMDAAERSDIERFTALNGMECCECGCCTYVCPAKRPLTQAFKEMRKVVAASRKKA
;
A
#
# COMPACT_ATOMS: atom_id res chain seq x y z
N LEU A 1 20.47 -0.85 -15.46
CA LEU A 1 19.21 -1.43 -15.98
C LEU A 1 18.47 -0.45 -16.87
N LEU A 2 18.10 0.73 -16.37
CA LEU A 2 17.39 1.74 -17.16
C LEU A 2 18.09 2.14 -18.45
N GLU A 3 19.39 2.43 -18.40
CA GLU A 3 20.18 2.74 -19.60
C GLU A 3 20.29 1.55 -20.55
N ALA A 4 20.47 0.34 -20.00
CA ALA A 4 20.49 -0.90 -20.78
C ALA A 4 19.12 -1.22 -21.43
N SER A 5 18.03 -0.68 -20.90
CA SER A 5 16.67 -0.84 -21.43
C SER A 5 16.26 0.25 -22.44
N GLY A 6 17.19 1.14 -22.82
CA GLY A 6 16.91 2.23 -23.76
C GLY A 6 16.33 3.50 -23.11
N GLY A 7 16.45 3.64 -21.79
CA GLY A 7 16.04 4.83 -21.05
C GLY A 7 14.52 5.03 -20.96
N PHE A 8 14.12 6.22 -20.51
CA PHE A 8 12.71 6.61 -20.46
C PHE A 8 12.32 7.35 -21.74
N LYS A 9 11.12 7.08 -22.27
CA LYS A 9 10.58 7.84 -23.41
C LYS A 9 10.26 9.31 -23.04
N THR A 10 9.89 9.54 -21.79
CA THR A 10 9.60 10.83 -21.18
C THR A 10 9.98 10.76 -19.71
N GLU A 11 10.33 11.88 -19.09
CA GLU A 11 10.67 11.92 -17.65
C GLU A 11 9.47 11.43 -16.82
N PRO A 12 9.61 10.32 -16.06
CA PRO A 12 8.50 9.76 -15.30
C PRO A 12 8.32 10.53 -13.99
N GLU A 13 7.08 10.92 -13.68
CA GLU A 13 6.74 11.52 -12.39
C GLU A 13 6.84 10.53 -11.22
N LYS A 14 6.61 9.23 -11.50
CA LYS A 14 6.64 8.18 -10.48
C LYS A 14 7.22 6.90 -11.03
N VAL A 15 8.14 6.33 -10.26
CA VAL A 15 8.76 5.04 -10.56
C VAL A 15 8.43 4.06 -9.43
N ILE A 16 7.93 2.89 -9.79
CA ILE A 16 7.49 1.85 -8.85
C ILE A 16 8.30 0.58 -9.10
N SER A 17 8.90 0.03 -8.04
CA SER A 17 9.47 -1.31 -8.07
C SER A 17 8.35 -2.34 -7.85
N GLY A 18 8.02 -3.08 -8.89
CA GLY A 18 6.91 -4.02 -8.98
C GLY A 18 5.79 -3.52 -9.90
N GLY A 19 4.60 -4.12 -9.73
CA GLY A 19 3.41 -3.74 -10.50
C GLY A 19 2.66 -2.52 -9.92
N PRO A 20 1.69 -1.96 -10.65
CA PRO A 20 1.01 -0.72 -10.29
C PRO A 20 0.20 -0.78 -8.98
N MET A 21 -0.21 -1.98 -8.56
CA MET A 21 -1.06 -2.18 -7.37
C MET A 21 -0.27 -2.51 -6.10
N MET A 22 0.74 -3.38 -6.22
CA MET A 22 1.47 -3.95 -5.07
C MET A 22 2.91 -3.47 -4.96
N GLY A 23 3.43 -2.82 -5.99
CA GLY A 23 4.80 -2.32 -6.03
C GLY A 23 5.05 -1.20 -5.03
N GLN A 24 6.32 -0.96 -4.74
CA GLN A 24 6.77 0.13 -3.88
C GLN A 24 7.21 1.32 -4.74
N ALA A 25 6.68 2.50 -4.42
CA ALA A 25 7.18 3.74 -5.01
C ALA A 25 8.64 3.95 -4.59
N LEU A 26 9.48 4.27 -5.56
CA LEU A 26 10.90 4.54 -5.36
C LEU A 26 11.13 6.04 -5.26
N PHE A 27 11.92 6.46 -4.28
CA PHE A 27 12.32 7.87 -4.12
C PHE A 27 13.52 8.23 -5.00
N ASN A 28 14.38 7.26 -5.27
CA ASN A 28 15.57 7.41 -6.09
C ASN A 28 15.79 6.17 -6.97
N LEU A 29 16.55 6.34 -8.05
CA LEU A 29 16.89 5.27 -8.99
C LEU A 29 18.21 4.57 -8.63
N GLU A 30 18.92 5.08 -7.63
CA GLU A 30 20.21 4.57 -7.13
C GLU A 30 20.04 3.46 -6.06
N ILE A 31 19.07 2.58 -6.25
CA ILE A 31 18.82 1.46 -5.35
C ILE A 31 19.15 0.13 -6.03
N PRO A 32 19.73 -0.82 -5.28
CA PRO A 32 20.05 -2.13 -5.83
C PRO A 32 18.78 -2.88 -6.18
N VAL A 33 18.84 -3.64 -7.28
CA VAL A 33 17.77 -4.58 -7.62
C VAL A 33 17.86 -5.78 -6.68
N THR A 34 16.77 -6.00 -5.95
CA THR A 34 16.67 -7.11 -4.99
C THR A 34 15.86 -8.26 -5.59
N LYS A 35 15.88 -9.43 -4.96
CA LYS A 35 15.06 -10.58 -5.39
C LYS A 35 13.56 -10.25 -5.46
N THR A 36 13.11 -9.26 -4.70
CA THR A 36 11.71 -8.79 -4.68
C THR A 36 11.39 -7.78 -5.78
N SER A 37 12.39 -7.28 -6.51
CA SER A 37 12.22 -6.33 -7.61
C SER A 37 11.97 -7.08 -8.92
N SER A 38 10.71 -7.44 -9.18
CA SER A 38 10.31 -8.19 -10.38
C SER A 38 10.10 -7.33 -11.63
N ALA A 39 9.73 -6.07 -11.46
CA ALA A 39 9.47 -5.12 -12.54
C ALA A 39 9.81 -3.69 -12.11
N LEU A 40 10.00 -2.79 -13.08
CA LEU A 40 10.08 -1.36 -12.85
C LEU A 40 8.97 -0.69 -13.67
N THR A 41 7.93 -0.21 -12.99
CA THR A 41 6.81 0.47 -13.63
C THR A 41 7.05 1.97 -13.54
N ALA A 42 7.32 2.61 -14.69
CA ALA A 42 7.48 4.05 -14.79
C ALA A 42 6.19 4.68 -15.32
N MET A 43 5.55 5.53 -14.52
CA MET A 43 4.31 6.21 -14.88
C MET A 43 4.61 7.66 -15.22
N THR A 44 4.05 8.13 -16.35
CA THR A 44 4.21 9.50 -16.84
C THR A 44 3.31 10.51 -16.13
N LYS A 45 2.27 10.04 -15.45
CA LYS A 45 1.38 10.85 -14.60
C LYS A 45 1.15 10.11 -13.28
N ASP A 46 1.25 10.82 -12.16
CA ASP A 46 0.83 10.27 -10.87
C ASP A 46 -0.66 10.51 -10.62
N GLU A 47 -1.51 9.62 -11.13
CA GLU A 47 -2.97 9.68 -10.89
C GLU A 47 -3.35 9.63 -9.40
N VAL A 48 -2.44 9.15 -8.54
CA VAL A 48 -2.67 9.08 -7.09
C VAL A 48 -2.37 10.41 -6.42
N ALA A 49 -1.34 11.15 -6.87
CA ALA A 49 -1.02 12.48 -6.32
C ALA A 49 -2.08 13.54 -6.63
N VAL A 50 -2.85 13.36 -7.70
CA VAL A 50 -3.93 14.27 -8.11
C VAL A 50 -5.12 14.26 -7.12
N HIS A 51 -5.29 13.17 -6.36
CA HIS A 51 -6.42 13.01 -5.44
C HIS A 51 -5.95 13.01 -3.99
N ALA A 52 -6.04 14.17 -3.33
CA ALA A 52 -5.78 14.27 -1.90
C ALA A 52 -6.72 13.33 -1.11
N PRO A 53 -6.21 12.57 -0.13
CA PRO A 53 -7.04 11.68 0.67
C PRO A 53 -8.04 12.49 1.48
N SER A 54 -9.30 12.05 1.49
CA SER A 54 -10.38 12.66 2.28
C SER A 54 -10.83 11.75 3.42
N ALA A 55 -11.70 12.29 4.28
CA ALA A 55 -12.24 11.54 5.41
C ALA A 55 -13.12 10.36 4.95
N CYS A 56 -13.13 9.29 5.75
CA CYS A 56 -13.94 8.11 5.44
C CYS A 56 -15.44 8.41 5.59
N ILE A 57 -16.20 8.24 4.51
CA ILE A 57 -17.68 8.37 4.51
C ILE A 57 -18.43 7.08 4.89
N ARG A 58 -17.72 6.06 5.39
CA ARG A 58 -18.29 4.76 5.81
C ARG A 58 -19.18 4.06 4.77
N CYS A 59 -18.83 4.15 3.48
CA CYS A 59 -19.61 3.57 2.37
C CYS A 59 -19.60 2.03 2.26
N GLY A 60 -18.83 1.29 3.06
CA GLY A 60 -18.80 -0.18 3.06
C GLY A 60 -18.10 -0.87 1.87
N ARG A 61 -17.78 -0.16 0.78
CA ARG A 61 -17.17 -0.75 -0.45
C ARG A 61 -15.85 -1.51 -0.22
N CYS A 62 -15.07 -1.07 0.77
CA CYS A 62 -13.80 -1.72 1.11
C CYS A 62 -13.99 -3.13 1.68
N VAL A 63 -15.11 -3.41 2.35
CA VAL A 63 -15.44 -4.72 2.92
C VAL A 63 -15.93 -5.66 1.82
N SER A 64 -16.77 -5.17 0.90
CA SER A 64 -17.35 -5.99 -0.16
C SER A 64 -16.32 -6.53 -1.17
N VAL A 65 -15.23 -5.80 -1.41
CA VAL A 65 -14.17 -6.21 -2.34
C VAL A 65 -13.04 -6.99 -1.67
N CYS A 66 -13.05 -7.12 -0.34
CA CYS A 66 -11.93 -7.71 0.37
C CYS A 66 -11.90 -9.23 0.19
N PRO A 67 -10.83 -9.82 -0.39
CA PRO A 67 -10.73 -11.26 -0.56
C PRO A 67 -10.55 -12.02 0.77
N SER A 68 -9.96 -11.36 1.78
CA SER A 68 -9.77 -11.95 3.12
C SER A 68 -10.94 -11.69 4.07
N HIS A 69 -12.04 -11.07 3.61
CA HIS A 69 -13.20 -10.71 4.43
C HIS A 69 -12.89 -9.94 5.73
N VAL A 70 -11.77 -9.21 5.78
CA VAL A 70 -11.46 -8.32 6.91
C VAL A 70 -12.30 -7.05 6.82
N VAL A 71 -12.26 -6.21 7.87
CA VAL A 71 -12.96 -4.93 7.91
C VAL A 71 -11.96 -3.76 7.81
N PRO A 72 -11.58 -3.31 6.59
CA PRO A 72 -10.53 -2.30 6.42
C PRO A 72 -10.82 -0.98 7.13
N GLN A 73 -12.09 -0.60 7.24
CA GLN A 73 -12.46 0.65 7.91
C GLN A 73 -12.07 0.65 9.39
N MET A 74 -12.33 -0.45 10.10
CA MET A 74 -11.99 -0.59 11.52
C MET A 74 -10.50 -0.80 11.72
N MET A 75 -9.86 -1.57 10.83
CA MET A 75 -8.41 -1.75 10.84
C MET A 75 -7.67 -0.42 10.64
N MET A 76 -8.20 0.47 9.81
CA MET A 76 -7.59 1.78 9.58
C MET A 76 -7.70 2.67 10.82
N ASP A 77 -8.84 2.66 11.53
CA ASP A 77 -8.98 3.39 12.80
C ASP A 77 -8.02 2.84 13.86
N ALA A 78 -7.83 1.52 13.92
CA ALA A 78 -6.82 0.91 14.79
C ALA A 78 -5.38 1.30 14.40
N ALA A 79 -5.07 1.33 13.11
CA ALA A 79 -3.77 1.73 12.60
C ALA A 79 -3.46 3.21 12.87
N GLU A 80 -4.44 4.11 12.67
CA GLU A 80 -4.29 5.55 12.95
C GLU A 80 -4.08 5.82 14.45
N ARG A 81 -4.63 4.96 15.32
CA ARG A 81 -4.44 5.03 16.79
C ARG A 81 -3.23 4.24 17.28
N SER A 82 -2.48 3.59 16.39
CA SER A 82 -1.38 2.67 16.74
C SER A 82 -1.78 1.56 17.73
N ASP A 83 -3.05 1.12 17.68
CA ASP A 83 -3.62 0.13 18.58
C ASP A 83 -3.36 -1.30 18.06
N ILE A 84 -2.29 -1.90 18.55
CA ILE A 84 -1.79 -3.22 18.14
C ILE A 84 -2.75 -4.34 18.53
N GLU A 85 -3.33 -4.26 19.72
CA GLU A 85 -4.25 -5.27 20.24
C GLU A 85 -5.52 -5.31 19.40
N ARG A 86 -6.13 -4.15 19.15
CA ARG A 86 -7.33 -4.04 18.33
C ARG A 86 -7.08 -4.43 16.88
N PHE A 87 -5.93 -4.07 16.31
CA PHE A 87 -5.57 -4.49 14.97
C PHE A 87 -5.43 -6.02 14.85
N THR A 88 -4.87 -6.66 15.86
CA THR A 88 -4.73 -8.12 15.91
C THR A 88 -6.08 -8.80 16.12
N ALA A 89 -6.94 -8.26 16.99
CA ALA A 89 -8.29 -8.75 17.22
C ALA A 89 -9.18 -8.67 15.96
N LEU A 90 -8.91 -7.71 15.07
CA LEU A 90 -9.60 -7.55 13.78
C LEU A 90 -9.04 -8.43 12.65
N ASN A 91 -8.22 -9.44 12.97
CA ASN A 91 -7.55 -10.31 12.00
C ASN A 91 -6.66 -9.55 11.00
N GLY A 92 -6.07 -8.42 11.42
CA GLY A 92 -5.27 -7.59 10.52
C GLY A 92 -4.01 -8.27 9.98
N MET A 93 -3.55 -9.35 10.63
CA MET A 93 -2.43 -10.17 10.17
C MET A 93 -2.75 -11.04 8.95
N GLU A 94 -4.04 -11.35 8.73
CA GLU A 94 -4.55 -12.15 7.59
C GLU A 94 -4.76 -11.30 6.32
N CYS A 95 -4.51 -10.00 6.40
CA CYS A 95 -4.53 -9.12 5.24
C CYS A 95 -3.44 -9.52 4.24
N CYS A 96 -3.84 -9.84 3.00
CA CYS A 96 -2.93 -10.22 1.91
C CYS A 96 -2.31 -9.03 1.16
N GLU A 97 -2.54 -7.80 1.61
CA GLU A 97 -1.95 -6.57 1.05
C GLU A 97 -2.21 -6.35 -0.45
N CYS A 98 -3.33 -6.89 -0.97
CA CYS A 98 -3.72 -6.82 -2.39
C CYS A 98 -4.04 -5.39 -2.89
N GLY A 99 -4.47 -4.49 -2.00
CA GLY A 99 -4.77 -3.10 -2.32
C GLY A 99 -6.12 -2.80 -2.98
N CYS A 100 -6.99 -3.80 -3.12
CA CYS A 100 -8.36 -3.62 -3.63
C CYS A 100 -9.16 -2.59 -2.82
N CYS A 101 -8.98 -2.57 -1.50
CA CYS A 101 -9.66 -1.63 -0.60
C CYS A 101 -9.26 -0.16 -0.84
N THR A 102 -7.99 0.10 -1.12
CA THR A 102 -7.47 1.44 -1.44
C THR A 102 -7.99 1.91 -2.79
N TYR A 103 -8.00 1.02 -3.79
CA TYR A 103 -8.43 1.35 -5.14
C TYR A 103 -9.91 1.74 -5.23
N VAL A 104 -10.80 0.95 -4.61
CA VAL A 104 -12.25 1.18 -4.63
C VAL A 104 -12.71 2.32 -3.70
N CYS A 105 -11.83 2.77 -2.80
CA CYS A 105 -12.17 3.79 -1.82
C CYS A 105 -12.46 5.12 -2.52
N PRO A 106 -13.69 5.69 -2.41
CA PRO A 106 -13.98 7.00 -3.00
C PRO A 106 -13.17 8.11 -2.34
N ALA A 107 -12.76 7.91 -1.08
CA ALA A 107 -11.92 8.85 -0.34
C ALA A 107 -10.42 8.69 -0.61
N LYS A 108 -10.01 7.73 -1.47
CA LYS A 108 -8.61 7.44 -1.85
C LYS A 108 -7.62 7.34 -0.67
N ARG A 109 -8.10 6.87 0.49
CA ARG A 109 -7.27 6.67 1.69
C ARG A 109 -6.22 5.58 1.45
N PRO A 110 -4.96 5.76 1.90
CA PRO A 110 -3.85 4.81 1.69
C PRO A 110 -3.92 3.61 2.65
N LEU A 111 -5.01 2.84 2.59
CA LEU A 111 -5.28 1.72 3.52
C LEU A 111 -4.17 0.64 3.46
N THR A 112 -3.75 0.26 2.25
CA THR A 112 -2.74 -0.79 2.06
C THR A 112 -1.41 -0.45 2.71
N GLN A 113 -1.00 0.82 2.63
CA GLN A 113 0.26 1.29 3.20
C GLN A 113 0.19 1.26 4.73
N ALA A 114 -0.89 1.78 5.31
CA ALA A 114 -1.11 1.72 6.76
C ALA A 114 -1.14 0.28 7.29
N PHE A 115 -1.75 -0.66 6.57
CA PHE A 115 -1.78 -2.07 7.00
C PHE A 115 -0.40 -2.73 6.90
N LYS A 116 0.36 -2.45 5.84
CA LYS A 116 1.75 -2.92 5.69
C LYS A 116 2.62 -2.45 6.87
N GLU A 117 2.50 -1.17 7.23
CA GLU A 117 3.22 -0.58 8.36
C GLU A 117 2.79 -1.21 9.68
N MET A 118 1.48 -1.32 9.91
CA MET A 118 0.94 -1.89 11.14
C MET A 118 1.32 -3.36 11.34
N ARG A 119 1.33 -4.18 10.28
CA ARG A 119 1.80 -5.57 10.35
C ARG A 119 3.27 -5.66 10.75
N LYS A 120 4.12 -4.74 10.28
CA LYS A 120 5.53 -4.66 10.71
C LYS A 120 5.64 -4.30 12.18
N VAL A 121 4.83 -3.36 12.67
CA VAL A 121 4.78 -2.96 14.08
C VAL A 121 4.34 -4.14 14.96
N VAL A 122 3.26 -4.84 14.59
CA VAL A 122 2.79 -6.04 15.29
C VAL A 122 3.91 -7.10 15.34
N ALA A 123 4.55 -7.40 14.21
CA ALA A 123 5.63 -8.38 14.13
C ALA A 123 6.86 -7.97 14.98
N ALA A 124 7.18 -6.68 15.05
CA ALA A 124 8.26 -6.16 15.89
C ALA A 124 7.92 -6.24 17.39
N SER A 125 6.66 -5.98 17.77
CA SER A 125 6.21 -6.10 19.17
C SER A 125 6.33 -7.53 19.69
N ARG A 126 5.97 -8.53 18.86
CA ARG A 126 6.06 -9.96 19.19
C ARG A 126 7.49 -10.47 19.38
N LYS A 127 8.49 -9.81 18.78
CA LYS A 127 9.91 -10.16 18.95
C LYS A 127 10.53 -9.60 20.23
N LYS A 128 9.85 -8.66 20.90
CA LYS A 128 10.32 -8.02 22.14
C LYS A 128 9.74 -8.68 23.40
N ALA A 129 8.71 -9.50 23.25
CA ALA A 129 8.11 -10.31 24.31
C ALA A 129 8.78 -11.69 24.35
#